data_AF-A0A9Q8ZY42-F1
#
_entry.id   AF-A0A9Q8ZY42-F1
#
_cell.length_a   1.000
_cell.length_b   1.000
_cell.length_c   1.000
_cell.angle_alpha   90.00
_cell.angle_beta   90.00
_cell.angle_gamma   90.00
#
_symmetry.space_group_name_H-M   'P 1'
#
loop_
_entity.id
_entity.type
_entity.pdbx_description
1 polymer ?
#
loop_
_entity_poly.entity_id
_entity_poly.type
_entity_poly.pdbx_seq_one_letter_code
_entity_poly.pdbx_strand_id
1 'polypeptide(L)' 'MARTTVELLYIAAGLVAAVAMTWAAAWAYPLGRDVIWWCGAGAMLATLLMGIGPLRRARAIDRRRA' A
#
# COMPACT_ATOMS: atom_id res chain seq x y z
N MET A 1 -7.01 -2.87 -21.57
CA MET A 1 -6.11 -2.95 -20.40
C MET A 1 -6.98 -2.95 -19.16
N ALA A 2 -6.87 -3.99 -18.33
CA ALA A 2 -7.81 -4.24 -17.24
C ALA A 2 -7.69 -3.16 -16.17
N ARG A 3 -8.83 -2.60 -15.74
CA ARG A 3 -8.94 -1.61 -14.64
C ARG A 3 -8.15 -2.05 -13.40
N THR A 4 -8.07 -3.36 -13.19
CA THR A 4 -7.25 -4.07 -12.20
C THR A 4 -5.78 -3.65 -12.19
N THR A 5 -5.14 -3.46 -13.35
CA THR A 5 -3.72 -3.07 -13.45
C THR A 5 -3.50 -1.64 -12.95
N VAL A 6 -4.41 -0.73 -13.27
CA VAL A 6 -4.33 0.67 -12.82
C VAL A 6 -4.55 0.76 -11.30
N GLU A 7 -5.51 0.00 -10.76
CA GLU A 7 -5.72 -0.08 -9.31
C GLU A 7 -4.50 -0.67 -8.58
N LEU A 8 -3.86 -1.70 -9.14
CA LEU A 8 -2.61 -2.25 -8.61
C LEU A 8 -1.47 -1.21 -8.62
N LEU A 9 -1.36 -0.42 -9.68
CA LEU A 9 -0.35 0.65 -9.77
C LEU A 9 -0.57 1.72 -8.71
N TYR A 10 -1.82 2.10 -8.42
CA TYR A 10 -2.10 3.07 -7.35
C TYR A 10 -1.78 2.52 -5.95
N ILE A 11 -2.09 1.24 -5.69
CA ILE A 11 -1.72 0.59 -4.43
C ILE A 11 -0.20 0.53 -4.29
N ALA A 12 0.51 0.16 -5.36
CA ALA A 12 1.97 0.12 -5.39
C ALA A 12 2.57 1.53 -5.16
N ALA A 13 2.02 2.56 -5.81
CA ALA A 13 2.46 3.94 -5.63
C ALA A 13 2.27 4.41 -4.17
N GLY A 14 1.12 4.10 -3.54
CA GLY A 14 0.87 4.42 -2.14
C GLY A 14 1.84 3.69 -1.20
N LEU A 15 2.14 2.42 -1.47
CA LEU A 15 3.09 1.64 -0.69
C LEU A 15 4.52 2.21 -0.80
N VAL A 16 4.95 2.57 -2.02
CA VAL A 16 6.25 3.20 -2.26
C VAL A 16 6.36 4.54 -1.52
N ALA A 17 5.30 5.36 -1.55
CA ALA A 17 5.27 6.61 -0.80
C ALA A 17 5.39 6.39 0.71
N ALA A 18 4.70 5.40 1.27
CA ALA A 18 4.78 5.05 2.68
C ALA A 18 6.18 4.57 3.08
N VAL A 19 6.83 3.75 2.25
CA VAL A 19 8.22 3.30 2.45
C VAL A 19 9.18 4.49 2.43
N ALA A 20 9.05 5.38 1.44
CA ALA A 20 9.91 6.54 1.30
C ALA A 20 9.81 7.48 2.51
N MET A 21 8.59 7.76 2.99
CA MET A 21 8.37 8.59 4.18
C MET A 21 8.90 7.95 5.45
N THR A 22 8.67 6.65 5.64
CA THR A 22 9.18 5.90 6.80
C THR A 22 10.70 5.87 6.81
N TRP A 23 11.32 5.66 5.65
CA TRP A 23 12.77 5.64 5.49
C TRP A 23 13.38 7.01 5.77
N ALA A 24 12.80 8.09 5.24
CA ALA A 24 13.22 9.46 5.50
C ALA A 24 13.13 9.81 7.01
N ALA A 25 12.05 9.41 7.67
CA ALA A 25 11.88 9.62 9.11
C ALA A 25 12.92 8.83 9.94
N ALA A 26 13.18 7.57 9.57
CA ALA A 26 14.17 6.71 10.23
C ALA A 26 15.62 7.21 10.05
N TRP A 27 15.88 7.97 8.98
CA TRP A 27 17.14 8.65 8.73
C TRP A 27 17.29 9.92 9.58
N ALA A 28 16.21 10.70 9.72
CA ALA A 28 16.21 11.94 10.50
C ALA A 28 16.32 11.70 12.02
N TYR A 29 15.73 10.61 12.54
CA TYR A 29 15.76 10.31 13.97
C TYR A 29 16.16 8.84 14.27
N PRO A 30 17.46 8.54 14.33
CA PRO A 30 17.95 7.17 14.45
C PRO A 30 17.67 6.51 15.81
N LEU A 31 17.50 7.30 16.88
CA LEU A 31 17.21 6.76 18.23
C LEU A 31 15.81 6.13 18.34
N GLY A 32 14.85 6.60 17.52
CA GLY A 32 13.47 6.09 17.47
C GLY A 32 13.19 5.19 16.26
N ARG A 33 14.23 4.68 15.60
CA ARG A 33 14.12 3.97 14.33
C ARG A 33 13.17 2.77 14.39
N ASP A 34 13.19 2.00 15.49
CA ASP A 34 12.30 0.85 15.67
C ASP A 34 10.83 1.24 15.70
N VAL A 35 10.48 2.29 16.45
CA VAL A 35 9.10 2.78 16.55
C VAL A 35 8.62 3.32 15.20
N ILE A 36 9.48 4.06 14.49
CA ILE A 36 9.19 4.59 13.15
C ILE A 36 8.92 3.45 12.18
N TRP A 37 9.71 2.38 12.22
CA TRP A 37 9.49 1.21 11.38
C TRP A 37 8.20 0.47 11.74
N TRP A 38 7.85 0.35 13.03
CA TRP A 38 6.56 -0.22 13.45
C TRP A 38 5.36 0.60 12.96
N CYS A 39 5.42 1.92 13.10
CA CYS A 39 4.38 2.82 12.57
C CYS A 39 4.31 2.76 11.04
N GLY A 40 5.45 2.75 10.36
CA GLY A 40 5.54 2.62 8.90
C GLY A 40 5.00 1.29 8.40
N ALA A 41 5.34 0.18 9.07
CA ALA A 41 4.79 -1.14 8.78
C ALA A 41 3.27 -1.16 8.97
N GLY A 42 2.75 -0.51 10.03
CA GLY A 42 1.32 -0.33 10.24
C GLY A 42 0.64 0.46 9.11
N ALA A 43 1.26 1.55 8.65
CA ALA A 43 0.77 2.33 7.52
C ALA A 43 0.76 1.52 6.21
N MET A 44 1.83 0.75 5.93
CA MET A 44 1.89 -0.15 4.78
C MET A 44 0.78 -1.22 4.84
N LEU A 45 0.55 -1.80 6.01
CA LEU A 45 -0.54 -2.75 6.24
C LEU A 45 -1.91 -2.12 5.97
N ALA A 46 -2.13 -0.89 6.45
CA ALA A 46 -3.37 -0.15 6.18
C ALA A 46 -3.55 0.14 4.69
N THR A 47 -2.49 0.56 3.98
CA THR A 47 -2.52 0.77 2.52
C THR A 47 -2.89 -0.52 1.78
N LEU A 48 -2.32 -1.66 2.17
CA LEU A 48 -2.67 -2.96 1.61
C LEU A 48 -4.13 -3.32 1.89
N LEU A 49 -4.60 -3.17 3.13
CA LEU A 49 -5.99 -3.47 3.52
C LEU A 49 -7.00 -2.61 2.75
N MET A 50 -6.72 -1.32 2.57
CA MET A 50 -7.52 -0.43 1.72
C MET A 50 -7.53 -0.88 0.26
N GLY A 51 -6.43 -1.46 -0.23
CA GLY A 51 -6.32 -2.03 -1.58
C GLY A 51 -7.08 -3.35 -1.81
N ILE A 52 -7.43 -4.10 -0.76
CA ILE A 52 -8.15 -5.39 -0.89
C ILE A 52 -9.58 -5.19 -1.39
N GLY A 53 -10.27 -4.12 -0.96
CA GLY A 53 -11.64 -3.78 -1.39
C GLY A 53 -11.79 -3.63 -2.92
N PRO A 54 -10.97 -2.79 -3.58
CA PRO A 54 -10.97 -2.65 -5.03
C PRO A 54 -10.59 -3.97 -5.74
N LEU A 55 -9.63 -4.73 -5.22
CA LEU A 55 -9.24 -6.02 -5.77
C LEU A 55 -10.39 -7.05 -5.77
N ARG A 56 -11.17 -7.10 -4.68
CA ARG A 56 -12.36 -7.95 -4.58
C ARG A 56 -13.45 -7.51 -5.55
N ARG A 57 -13.64 -6.20 -5.73
CA ARG A 57 -14.62 -5.63 -6.66
C ARG A 57 -14.25 -5.89 -8.11
N ALA A 58 -12.97 -5.76 -8.47
CA ALA A 58 -12.45 -6.08 -9.80
C ALA A 58 -12.59 -7.57 -10.13
N ARG A 59 -12.24 -8.47 -9.19
CA ARG A 59 -12.46 -9.93 -9.31
C ARG A 59 -13.93 -10.29 -9.51
N ALA A 60 -14.85 -9.59 -8.84
CA ALA A 60 -16.29 -9.82 -8.98
C ALA A 60 -16.85 -9.36 -10.34
N ILE A 61 -16.28 -8.30 -10.92
CA ILE A 61 -16.66 -7.82 -12.26
C ILE A 61 -16.12 -8.78 -13.33
N ASP A 62 -14.88 -9.27 -13.18
CA ASP A 62 -14.29 -10.26 -14.10
C ASP A 62 -15.09 -11.58 -14.09
N ARG A 63 -15.51 -12.06 -12.91
CA ARG A 63 -16.35 -13.26 -12.79
C ARG A 63 -17.75 -13.12 -13.39
N ARG A 64 -18.26 -11.91 -13.58
CA ARG A 64 -19.57 -11.68 -14.23
C ARG A 64 -19.46 -11.56 -15.75
N ARG A 65 -18.23 -11.50 -16.28
CA ARG A 65 -17.96 -11.34 -17.71
C ARG A 65 -17.46 -12.62 -18.38
N ALA A 66 -17.19 -13.66 -17.59
CA ALA A 66 -17.00 -15.05 -18.03
C ALA A 66 -18.32 -15.81 -17.86
#